data_AF-A0A2A4B4D6-F1
#
_entry.id   AF-A0A2A4B4D6-F1
#
_cell.length_a   1.000
_cell.length_b   1.000
_cell.length_c   1.000
_cell.angle_alpha   90.00
_cell.angle_beta   90.00
_cell.angle_gamma   90.00
#
_symmetry.space_group_name_H-M   'P 1'
#
loop_
_entity.id
_entity.type
_entity.pdbx_description
1 polymer ?
#
loop_
_entity_poly.entity_id
_entity_poly.type
_entity_poly.pdbx_seq_one_letter_code
_entity_poly.pdbx_strand_id
1 'polypeptide(L)'
;MMSRGLAFKIILILFLALNPAIAFAACETASQWRLLFVNGPEGEALSGNRGHLLKAIRRGSPIRVGWGEAAADGSWSVEEYAGTTFVNVMAGENVVAQVEPAWIQSHYTDAARAGIRTPLTDWHAVLSTTGRFEAVMIDHGTGKQQRLLLQRTTVHWFAFAPDPACDRRPTPTIAPRGRLNRLERDERTPAE
;
A
#
# COMPACT_ATOMS: atom_id res chain seq x y z
N MET A 1 6.02 57.41 66.78
CA MET A 1 7.10 56.40 66.75
C MET A 1 6.43 55.03 66.73
N MET A 2 6.27 54.39 65.55
CA MET A 2 7.25 53.49 64.87
C MET A 2 7.60 52.29 65.75
N SER A 3 7.62 51.04 65.33
CA SER A 3 7.33 50.35 64.06
C SER A 3 7.34 48.85 64.42
N ARG A 4 6.36 48.05 63.95
CA ARG A 4 6.43 46.58 63.98
C ARG A 4 6.67 46.12 62.53
N GLY A 5 7.94 45.95 62.17
CA GLY A 5 8.35 45.38 60.89
C GLY A 5 8.46 43.87 61.00
N LEU A 6 7.48 43.16 60.44
CA LEU A 6 7.44 41.71 60.36
C LEU A 6 8.38 41.21 59.25
N ALA A 7 9.06 40.13 59.58
CA ALA A 7 10.09 39.42 58.85
C ALA A 7 9.71 38.97 57.42
N PHE A 8 10.78 38.80 56.63
CA PHE A 8 10.96 37.79 55.57
C PHE A 8 9.97 37.79 54.39
N LYS A 9 10.41 38.37 53.27
CA LYS A 9 9.87 38.08 51.93
C LYS A 9 11.00 37.70 50.98
N ILE A 10 11.39 36.43 50.98
CA ILE A 10 12.02 35.78 49.83
C ILE A 10 11.47 34.35 49.76
N ILE A 11 10.42 34.15 48.95
CA ILE A 11 10.20 32.88 48.25
C ILE A 11 9.82 33.24 46.81
N LEU A 12 10.79 32.99 45.95
CA LEU A 12 10.71 32.91 44.50
C LEU A 12 9.87 31.68 44.13
N ILE A 13 8.71 31.84 43.50
CA ILE A 13 8.08 30.75 42.73
C ILE A 13 7.98 31.23 41.28
N LEU A 14 8.98 30.82 40.51
CA LEU A 14 9.05 30.90 39.07
C LEU A 14 8.00 29.91 38.49
N PHE A 15 6.79 30.37 38.20
CA PHE A 15 5.79 29.61 37.43
C PHE A 15 6.19 29.63 35.94
N LEU A 16 7.21 28.84 35.59
CA LEU A 16 7.64 28.60 34.22
C LEU A 16 7.99 27.12 34.08
N ALA A 17 6.98 26.27 33.91
CA ALA A 17 7.10 25.03 33.15
C ALA A 17 5.73 24.34 33.03
N LEU A 18 5.49 23.79 31.84
CA LEU A 18 4.43 22.84 31.47
C LEU A 18 3.06 23.47 31.20
N ASN A 19 2.94 24.11 30.03
CA ASN A 19 1.75 23.88 29.21
C ASN A 19 1.91 22.48 28.61
N PRO A 20 1.21 21.42 29.07
CA PRO A 20 1.03 20.25 28.27
C PRO A 20 -0.06 20.64 27.26
N ALA A 21 0.31 21.44 26.26
CA ALA A 21 -0.38 21.37 24.99
C ALA A 21 -0.05 19.98 24.44
N ILE A 22 -0.76 18.97 24.95
CA ILE A 22 -0.93 17.70 24.30
C ILE A 22 -1.52 18.11 22.96
N ALA A 23 -0.65 18.20 21.96
CA ALA A 23 -1.08 18.27 20.58
C ALA A 23 -1.79 16.94 20.35
N PHE A 24 -3.09 16.90 20.63
CA PHE A 24 -3.95 15.89 20.07
C PHE A 24 -3.76 16.06 18.57
N ALA A 25 -2.98 15.17 17.96
CA ALA A 25 -2.86 15.11 16.52
C ALA A 25 -4.29 15.09 16.00
N ALA A 26 -4.69 16.18 15.34
CA ALA A 26 -6.05 16.33 14.87
C ALA A 26 -6.34 15.15 13.97
N CYS A 27 -7.31 14.34 14.38
CA CYS A 27 -7.64 13.09 13.75
C CYS A 27 -8.16 13.39 12.35
N GLU A 28 -7.36 13.12 11.32
CA GLU A 28 -7.74 13.41 9.96
C GLU A 28 -8.66 12.29 9.44
N THR A 29 -9.95 12.60 9.47
CA THR A 29 -11.02 11.69 9.05
C THR A 29 -11.22 11.69 7.52
N ALA A 30 -10.65 12.68 6.83
CA ALA A 30 -10.68 12.73 5.37
C ALA A 30 -9.81 11.61 4.79
N SER A 31 -10.34 10.96 3.75
CA SER A 31 -9.56 9.98 3.00
C SER A 31 -8.52 10.67 2.14
N GLN A 32 -7.28 10.19 2.20
CA GLN A 32 -6.19 10.59 1.31
C GLN A 32 -5.34 9.36 0.98
N TRP A 33 -4.47 9.46 -0.02
CA TRP A 33 -3.51 8.40 -0.32
C TRP A 33 -2.46 8.31 0.78
N ARG A 34 -2.34 7.15 1.42
CA ARG A 34 -1.39 6.91 2.50
C ARG A 34 -0.59 5.66 2.22
N LEU A 35 0.73 5.71 2.42
CA LEU A 35 1.56 4.52 2.48
C LEU A 35 1.26 3.79 3.79
N LEU A 36 0.68 2.60 3.71
CA LEU A 36 0.25 1.84 4.89
C LEU A 36 1.21 0.72 5.25
N PHE A 37 1.88 0.14 4.26
CA PHE A 37 2.75 -1.01 4.45
C PHE A 37 3.79 -1.11 3.34
N VAL A 38 4.99 -1.53 3.70
CA VAL A 38 6.06 -1.90 2.75
C VAL A 38 6.54 -3.29 3.11
N ASN A 39 6.50 -4.21 2.16
CA ASN A 39 7.18 -5.50 2.29
C ASN A 39 8.45 -5.53 1.45
N GLY A 40 9.44 -6.30 1.89
CA GLY A 40 10.62 -6.60 1.09
C GLY A 40 10.44 -7.81 0.18
N PRO A 41 11.51 -8.21 -0.53
CA PRO A 41 11.50 -9.33 -1.45
C PRO A 41 11.12 -10.66 -0.79
N GLU A 42 11.40 -10.86 0.50
CA GLU A 42 11.02 -12.07 1.24
C GLU A 42 9.66 -11.97 1.94
N GLY A 43 8.94 -10.86 1.75
CA GLY A 43 7.65 -10.60 2.40
C GLY A 43 7.78 -10.09 3.84
N GLU A 44 9.02 -9.86 4.30
CA GLU A 44 9.33 -9.21 5.55
C GLU A 44 8.78 -7.78 5.57
N ALA A 45 8.31 -7.33 6.74
CA ALA A 45 7.83 -5.96 6.90
C ALA A 45 9.02 -4.99 6.97
N LEU A 46 9.14 -4.10 5.99
CA LEU A 46 10.19 -3.08 5.97
C LEU A 46 9.70 -1.76 6.59
N SER A 47 8.41 -1.43 6.43
CA SER A 47 7.82 -0.22 6.99
C SER A 47 6.29 -0.31 7.10
N GLY A 48 5.70 0.59 7.88
CA GLY A 48 4.25 0.66 8.11
C GLY A 48 3.70 -0.52 8.92
N ASN A 49 2.40 -0.80 8.76
CA ASN A 49 1.71 -1.87 9.48
C ASN A 49 0.78 -2.64 8.55
N ARG A 50 1.07 -3.93 8.34
CA ARG A 50 0.24 -4.83 7.51
C ARG A 50 -1.23 -4.86 7.96
N GLY A 51 -1.49 -4.79 9.26
CA GLY A 51 -2.83 -4.71 9.82
C GLY A 51 -3.59 -3.44 9.41
N HIS A 52 -2.92 -2.30 9.23
CA HIS A 52 -3.54 -1.09 8.70
C HIS A 52 -3.95 -1.27 7.24
N LEU A 53 -3.07 -1.84 6.42
CA LEU A 53 -3.41 -2.20 5.03
C LEU A 53 -4.61 -3.15 4.97
N LEU A 54 -4.59 -4.23 5.75
CA LEU A 54 -5.69 -5.21 5.79
C LEU A 54 -7.02 -4.57 6.24
N LYS A 55 -6.98 -3.68 7.23
CA LYS A 55 -8.19 -2.94 7.66
C LYS A 55 -8.70 -2.03 6.56
N ALA A 56 -7.83 -1.28 5.88
CA ALA A 56 -8.21 -0.41 4.78
C ALA A 56 -8.87 -1.19 3.63
N ILE A 57 -8.26 -2.30 3.20
CA ILE A 57 -8.82 -3.21 2.19
C ILE A 57 -10.19 -3.71 2.60
N ARG A 58 -10.32 -4.25 3.82
CA ARG A 58 -11.59 -4.82 4.29
C ARG A 58 -12.68 -3.77 4.46
N ARG A 59 -12.33 -2.49 4.59
CA ARG A 59 -13.25 -1.34 4.60
C ARG A 59 -13.56 -0.78 3.21
N GLY A 60 -13.05 -1.43 2.15
CA GLY A 60 -13.31 -1.05 0.77
C GLY A 60 -12.49 0.14 0.27
N SER A 61 -11.35 0.45 0.89
CA SER A 61 -10.46 1.50 0.37
C SER A 61 -9.82 1.07 -0.96
N PRO A 62 -9.78 1.96 -1.96
CA PRO A 62 -8.97 1.77 -3.16
C PRO A 62 -7.50 1.56 -2.80
N ILE A 63 -6.85 0.64 -3.52
CA ILE A 63 -5.44 0.29 -3.33
C ILE A 63 -4.63 0.70 -4.55
N ARG A 64 -3.44 1.25 -4.28
CA ARG A 64 -2.38 1.51 -5.26
C ARG A 64 -1.12 0.82 -4.75
N VAL A 65 -0.34 0.27 -5.66
CA VAL A 65 0.96 -0.30 -5.34
C VAL A 65 2.06 0.52 -6.01
N GLY A 66 3.22 0.59 -5.37
CA GLY A 66 4.43 1.16 -5.93
C GLY A 66 5.61 0.20 -5.77
N TRP A 67 6.49 0.16 -6.76
CA TRP A 67 7.71 -0.63 -6.75
C TRP A 67 8.77 0.07 -7.58
N GLY A 68 9.98 -0.45 -7.61
CA GLY A 68 11.04 0.17 -8.41
C GLY A 68 12.22 -0.75 -8.63
N GLU A 69 13.10 -0.31 -9.50
CA GLU A 69 14.35 -0.99 -9.83
C GLU A 69 15.44 0.08 -10.04
N ALA A 70 16.67 -0.24 -9.68
CA ALA A 70 17.80 0.65 -9.89
C ALA A 70 19.07 -0.17 -10.14
N ALA A 71 20.00 0.40 -10.92
CA ALA A 71 21.34 -0.18 -11.02
C ALA A 71 22.08 -0.06 -9.69
N ALA A 72 22.92 -1.06 -9.40
CA ALA A 72 23.75 -1.07 -8.20
C ALA A 72 24.73 0.11 -8.14
N ASP A 73 25.16 0.64 -9.29
CA ASP A 73 26.04 1.81 -9.40
C ASP A 73 25.27 3.15 -9.41
N GLY A 74 23.94 3.13 -9.34
CA GLY A 74 23.09 4.31 -9.38
C GLY A 74 22.97 4.98 -10.75
N SER A 75 23.48 4.37 -11.82
CA SER A 75 23.43 4.93 -13.18
C SER A 75 22.00 5.13 -13.71
N TRP A 76 21.04 4.36 -13.19
CA TRP A 76 19.62 4.54 -13.47
C TRP A 76 18.76 4.05 -12.31
N SER A 77 17.55 4.59 -12.24
CA SER A 77 16.47 4.10 -11.38
C SER A 77 15.12 4.36 -12.04
N VAL A 78 14.14 3.51 -11.75
CA VAL A 78 12.75 3.69 -12.15
C VAL A 78 11.85 3.39 -10.96
N GLU A 79 10.88 4.27 -10.74
CA GLU A 79 9.78 4.07 -9.81
C GLU A 79 8.50 3.89 -10.59
N GLU A 80 7.75 2.84 -10.26
CA GLU A 80 6.50 2.49 -10.89
C GLU A 80 5.36 2.53 -9.88
N TYR A 81 4.21 3.02 -10.31
CA TYR A 81 2.99 3.09 -9.51
C TYR A 81 1.82 2.65 -10.36
N ALA A 82 0.95 1.79 -9.82
CA ALA A 82 -0.24 1.33 -10.52
C ALA A 82 -1.45 1.24 -9.58
N GLY A 83 -2.61 1.57 -10.14
CA GLY A 83 -3.89 1.18 -9.54
C GLY A 83 -4.05 -0.34 -9.54
N THR A 84 -4.98 -0.82 -8.73
CA THR A 84 -5.32 -2.24 -8.66
C THR A 84 -6.70 -2.47 -9.25
N THR A 85 -6.83 -3.48 -10.12
CA THR A 85 -8.11 -3.89 -10.73
C THR A 85 -8.78 -4.97 -9.90
N PHE A 86 -7.99 -5.78 -9.20
CA PHE A 86 -8.48 -6.86 -8.35
C PHE A 86 -7.56 -7.03 -7.14
N VAL A 87 -8.15 -7.16 -5.96
CA VAL A 87 -7.42 -7.41 -4.71
C VAL A 87 -8.11 -8.53 -3.96
N ASN A 88 -7.34 -9.49 -3.46
CA ASN A 88 -7.84 -10.51 -2.55
C ASN A 88 -6.92 -10.68 -1.33
N VAL A 89 -7.55 -11.00 -0.19
CA VAL A 89 -6.84 -11.29 1.06
C VAL A 89 -6.85 -12.81 1.29
N MET A 90 -5.70 -13.44 1.14
CA MET A 90 -5.50 -14.87 1.33
C MET A 90 -5.21 -15.21 2.79
N ALA A 91 -5.89 -16.23 3.32
CA ALA A 91 -5.76 -16.69 4.71
C ALA A 91 -5.91 -15.60 5.78
N GLY A 92 -6.55 -14.46 5.44
CA GLY A 92 -6.72 -13.33 6.34
C GLY A 92 -5.46 -12.48 6.57
N GLU A 93 -4.35 -12.78 5.88
CA GLU A 93 -3.05 -12.16 6.14
C GLU A 93 -2.40 -11.59 4.88
N ASN A 94 -2.31 -12.39 3.81
CA ASN A 94 -1.55 -12.02 2.63
C ASN A 94 -2.45 -11.29 1.64
N VAL A 95 -1.98 -10.15 1.13
CA VAL A 95 -2.67 -9.41 0.08
C VAL A 95 -2.05 -9.80 -1.25
N VAL A 96 -2.89 -10.12 -2.22
CA VAL A 96 -2.52 -10.30 -3.63
C VAL A 96 -3.32 -9.30 -4.45
N ALA A 97 -2.66 -8.58 -5.34
CA ALA A 97 -3.26 -7.57 -6.19
C ALA A 97 -2.90 -7.81 -7.64
N GLN A 98 -3.91 -7.80 -8.52
CA GLN A 98 -3.72 -7.60 -9.94
C GLN A 98 -3.74 -6.09 -10.19
N VAL A 99 -2.75 -5.60 -10.93
CA VAL A 99 -2.65 -4.18 -11.27
C VAL A 99 -3.36 -3.86 -12.57
N GLU A 100 -3.65 -2.58 -12.77
CA GLU A 100 -4.18 -2.08 -14.03
C GLU A 100 -3.23 -2.45 -15.19
N PRO A 101 -3.75 -3.05 -16.28
CA PRO A 101 -2.94 -3.35 -17.45
C PRO A 101 -2.31 -2.09 -18.02
N ALA A 102 -1.08 -2.21 -18.49
CA ALA A 102 -0.33 -1.11 -19.09
C ALA A 102 0.29 -1.53 -20.43
N TRP A 103 0.75 -0.56 -21.19
CA TRP A 103 1.47 -0.79 -22.44
C TRP A 103 2.96 -0.72 -22.15
N ILE A 104 3.74 -1.66 -22.68
CA ILE A 104 5.20 -1.63 -22.49
C ILE A 104 5.81 -0.39 -23.13
N GLN A 105 6.72 0.26 -22.40
CA GLN A 105 7.52 1.38 -22.89
C GLN A 105 8.68 0.90 -23.77
N SER A 106 9.07 1.71 -24.76
CA SER A 106 10.20 1.44 -25.67
C SER A 106 11.57 1.73 -25.04
N HIS A 107 11.68 2.78 -24.22
CA HIS A 107 12.89 3.16 -23.49
C HIS A 107 12.52 3.44 -22.03
N TYR A 108 12.77 2.45 -21.18
CA TYR A 108 12.29 2.41 -19.80
C TYR A 108 13.09 3.29 -18.82
N THR A 109 14.36 3.59 -19.16
CA THR A 109 15.28 4.36 -18.29
C THR A 109 15.68 5.72 -18.88
N ASP A 110 15.09 6.13 -20.01
CA ASP A 110 15.36 7.43 -20.67
C ASP A 110 14.04 8.12 -21.03
N ALA A 111 13.64 9.09 -20.20
CA ALA A 111 12.39 9.80 -20.35
C ALA A 111 12.28 10.61 -21.66
N ALA A 112 13.40 11.10 -22.21
CA ALA A 112 13.40 11.87 -23.46
C ALA A 112 13.13 10.97 -24.69
N ARG A 113 13.37 9.67 -24.55
CA ARG A 113 13.15 8.65 -25.59
C ARG A 113 11.98 7.72 -25.27
N ALA A 114 11.32 7.90 -24.13
CA ALA A 114 10.19 7.10 -23.72
C ALA A 114 9.07 7.19 -24.75
N GLY A 115 8.50 6.05 -25.10
CA GLY A 115 7.38 5.93 -26.01
C GLY A 115 6.73 4.57 -25.84
N ILE A 116 5.67 4.29 -26.60
CA ILE A 116 5.02 2.97 -26.58
C ILE A 116 5.81 2.01 -27.48
N ARG A 117 6.06 0.79 -27.00
CA ARG A 117 6.77 -0.25 -27.76
C ARG A 117 5.96 -0.71 -28.98
N THR A 118 6.68 -0.97 -30.07
CA THR A 118 6.15 -1.64 -31.28
C THR A 118 6.87 -3.00 -31.48
N PRO A 119 6.16 -4.11 -31.74
CA PRO A 119 4.70 -4.21 -31.75
C PRO A 119 4.09 -3.91 -30.38
N LEU A 120 2.82 -3.51 -30.42
CA LEU A 120 2.03 -3.19 -29.24
C LEU A 120 2.00 -4.40 -28.28
N THR A 121 2.40 -4.17 -27.04
CA THR A 121 2.60 -5.22 -26.06
C THR A 121 1.90 -4.85 -24.75
N ASP A 122 0.89 -5.64 -24.38
CA ASP A 122 0.19 -5.54 -23.12
C ASP A 122 1.08 -6.06 -21.99
N TRP A 123 0.99 -5.40 -20.84
CA TRP A 123 1.62 -5.80 -19.59
C TRP A 123 0.54 -6.03 -18.55
N HIS A 124 0.56 -7.22 -17.96
CA HIS A 124 -0.31 -7.59 -16.84
C HIS A 124 0.57 -8.08 -15.70
N ALA A 125 0.22 -7.73 -14.47
CA ALA A 125 0.98 -8.20 -13.33
C ALA A 125 0.15 -8.48 -12.08
N VAL A 126 0.74 -9.34 -11.24
CA VAL A 126 0.27 -9.71 -9.91
C VAL A 126 1.39 -9.44 -8.92
N LEU A 127 1.07 -8.70 -7.85
CA LEU A 127 1.98 -8.42 -6.74
C LEU A 127 1.38 -8.94 -5.43
N SER A 128 2.23 -9.28 -4.47
CA SER A 128 1.78 -9.76 -3.17
C SER A 128 2.63 -9.26 -2.00
N THR A 129 2.04 -9.26 -0.81
CA THR A 129 2.74 -8.91 0.44
C THR A 129 3.82 -9.91 0.86
N THR A 130 3.98 -11.01 0.12
CA THR A 130 5.05 -12.01 0.33
C THR A 130 6.29 -11.72 -0.52
N GLY A 131 6.35 -10.54 -1.15
CA GLY A 131 7.39 -10.12 -2.08
C GLY A 131 7.26 -10.68 -3.49
N ARG A 132 6.32 -11.61 -3.75
CA ARG A 132 6.13 -12.17 -5.10
C ARG A 132 5.59 -11.10 -6.06
N PHE A 133 6.23 -11.01 -7.21
CA PHE A 133 5.84 -10.20 -8.36
C PHE A 133 5.89 -11.10 -9.61
N GLU A 134 4.79 -11.18 -10.32
CA GLU A 134 4.69 -11.90 -11.58
C GLU A 134 4.09 -10.97 -12.63
N ALA A 135 4.77 -10.82 -13.76
CA ALA A 135 4.25 -10.08 -14.89
C ALA A 135 4.35 -10.89 -16.18
N VAL A 136 3.33 -10.76 -17.02
CA VAL A 136 3.31 -11.30 -18.37
C VAL A 136 3.22 -10.18 -19.37
N MET A 137 3.96 -10.33 -20.46
CA MET A 137 3.88 -9.45 -21.62
C MET A 137 3.29 -10.22 -22.79
N ILE A 138 2.23 -9.67 -23.36
CA ILE A 138 1.44 -10.31 -24.41
C ILE A 138 1.45 -9.40 -25.62
N ASP A 139 1.71 -9.98 -26.79
CA ASP A 139 1.55 -9.25 -28.05
C ASP A 139 0.06 -8.91 -28.24
N HIS A 140 -0.26 -7.63 -28.31
CA HIS A 140 -1.66 -7.17 -28.35
C HIS A 140 -2.39 -7.68 -29.60
N GLY A 141 -1.70 -7.74 -30.74
CA GLY A 141 -2.30 -8.12 -32.02
C GLY A 141 -2.56 -9.61 -32.17
N THR A 142 -1.69 -10.45 -31.62
CA THR A 142 -1.74 -11.91 -31.79
C THR A 142 -2.20 -12.66 -30.54
N GLY A 143 -2.24 -12.00 -29.38
CA GLY A 143 -2.53 -12.64 -28.08
C GLY A 143 -1.42 -13.58 -27.60
N LYS A 144 -0.27 -13.63 -28.28
CA LYS A 144 0.83 -14.53 -27.92
C LYS A 144 1.62 -13.95 -26.74
N GLN A 145 1.80 -14.74 -25.68
CA GLN A 145 2.73 -14.40 -24.62
C GLN A 145 4.15 -14.29 -25.17
N GLN A 146 4.75 -13.11 -25.01
CA GLN A 146 6.12 -12.80 -25.44
C GLN A 146 7.14 -13.02 -24.30
N ARG A 147 6.75 -12.73 -23.06
CA ARG A 147 7.64 -12.84 -21.88
C ARG A 147 6.84 -13.12 -20.61
N LEU A 148 7.47 -13.88 -19.71
CA LEU A 148 7.10 -14.03 -18.30
C LEU A 148 8.25 -13.46 -17.46
N LEU A 149 7.92 -12.59 -16.53
CA LEU A 149 8.83 -12.06 -15.51
C LEU A 149 8.35 -12.55 -14.15
N LEU A 150 9.15 -13.38 -13.50
CA LEU A 150 8.94 -13.82 -12.13
C LEU A 150 10.07 -13.25 -11.27
N GLN A 151 9.72 -12.42 -10.30
CA GLN A 151 10.70 -11.80 -9.41
C GLN A 151 10.17 -11.67 -7.98
N ARG A 152 11.10 -11.32 -7.09
CA ARG A 152 10.81 -10.94 -5.72
C ARG A 152 11.26 -9.51 -5.54
N THR A 153 10.38 -8.63 -5.09
CA THR A 153 10.69 -7.20 -5.01
C THR A 153 10.06 -6.55 -3.78
N THR A 154 10.58 -5.39 -3.43
CA THR A 154 9.99 -4.50 -2.44
C THR A 154 8.72 -3.89 -3.02
N VAL A 155 7.61 -3.97 -2.28
CA VAL A 155 6.32 -3.41 -2.70
C VAL A 155 5.80 -2.46 -1.65
N HIS A 156 5.41 -1.27 -2.11
CA HIS A 156 4.83 -0.19 -1.32
C HIS A 156 3.31 -0.22 -1.52
N TRP A 157 2.57 -0.35 -0.43
CA TRP A 157 1.11 -0.48 -0.46
C TRP A 157 0.45 0.80 0.04
N PHE A 158 -0.26 1.45 -0.86
CA PHE A 158 -1.01 2.66 -0.59
C PHE A 158 -2.50 2.36 -0.54
N ALA A 159 -3.22 3.03 0.34
CA ALA A 159 -4.68 3.04 0.33
C ALA A 159 -5.21 4.46 0.37
N PHE A 160 -6.33 4.69 -0.33
CA PHE A 160 -7.11 5.92 -0.17
C PHE A 160 -8.03 5.75 1.05
N ALA A 161 -7.58 6.24 2.20
CA ALA A 161 -8.21 5.99 3.49
C ALA A 161 -7.98 7.15 4.49
N PRO A 162 -8.84 7.28 5.53
CA PRO A 162 -8.54 8.12 6.68
C PRO A 162 -7.26 7.66 7.39
N ASP A 163 -6.77 8.44 8.34
CA ASP A 163 -5.70 7.98 9.23
C ASP A 163 -6.10 6.63 9.90
N PRO A 164 -5.24 5.59 9.93
CA PRO A 164 -5.58 4.31 10.53
C PRO A 164 -6.05 4.35 11.98
N ALA A 165 -5.56 5.31 12.79
CA ALA A 165 -6.02 5.53 14.16
C ALA A 165 -7.43 6.13 14.22
N CYS A 166 -7.86 6.74 13.12
CA CYS A 166 -9.09 7.51 12.96
C CYS A 166 -10.15 6.79 12.15
N ASP A 167 -9.78 5.81 11.34
CA ASP A 167 -10.71 5.15 10.43
C ASP A 167 -11.69 4.27 11.22
N ARG A 168 -12.92 4.77 11.35
CA ARG A 168 -14.06 4.13 12.04
C ARG A 168 -15.04 3.48 11.06
N ARG A 169 -14.74 3.43 9.76
CA ARG A 169 -15.62 2.76 8.79
C ARG A 169 -15.82 1.29 9.19
N PRO A 170 -17.05 0.75 9.01
CA PRO A 170 -17.35 -0.62 9.37
C PRO A 170 -16.54 -1.59 8.51
N THR A 171 -16.20 -2.74 9.09
CA THR A 171 -15.49 -3.82 8.41
C THR A 171 -16.46 -4.98 8.18
N PRO A 172 -16.99 -5.17 6.95
CA PRO A 172 -17.85 -6.31 6.65
C PRO A 172 -17.09 -7.65 6.77
N THR A 173 -17.82 -8.69 7.18
CA THR A 173 -17.32 -10.09 7.11
C THR A 173 -17.69 -10.68 5.76
N ILE A 174 -16.79 -10.58 4.78
CA ILE A 174 -17.04 -11.00 3.38
C ILE A 174 -16.88 -12.51 3.13
N ALA A 175 -16.16 -13.22 4.02
CA ALA A 175 -15.95 -14.67 3.94
C ALA A 175 -16.16 -15.31 5.32
N PRO A 176 -17.42 -15.36 5.82
CA PRO A 176 -17.71 -15.93 7.13
C PRO A 176 -17.38 -17.42 7.19
N ARG A 177 -16.72 -17.86 8.27
CA ARG A 177 -16.36 -19.27 8.49
C ARG A 177 -17.62 -20.15 8.47
N GLY A 178 -17.52 -21.29 7.79
CA GLY A 178 -18.61 -22.28 7.71
C GLY A 178 -19.74 -21.94 6.73
N ARG A 179 -19.75 -20.75 6.12
CA ARG A 179 -20.69 -20.42 5.05
C ARG A 179 -19.98 -20.56 3.70
N LEU A 180 -20.22 -21.70 3.05
CA LEU A 180 -19.73 -21.97 1.70
C LEU A 180 -20.63 -21.31 0.66
N ASN A 181 -20.04 -20.98 -0.50
CA ASN A 181 -20.82 -20.60 -1.68
C ASN A 181 -21.65 -21.80 -2.15
N ARG A 182 -22.89 -21.55 -2.59
CA ARG A 182 -23.67 -22.55 -3.31
C ARG A 182 -23.13 -22.62 -4.74
N LEU A 183 -22.56 -23.77 -5.11
CA LEU A 183 -22.15 -24.02 -6.48
C LEU A 183 -23.40 -24.32 -7.31
N GLU A 184 -23.69 -23.49 -8.30
CA GLU A 184 -24.77 -23.74 -9.26
C GLU A 184 -24.26 -24.44 -10.52
N ARG A 185 -23.04 -24.10 -10.95
CA ARG A 185 -22.30 -24.74 -12.04
C ARG A 185 -20.81 -24.48 -11.88
N ASP A 186 -19.98 -25.50 -12.05
CA ASP A 186 -18.52 -25.37 -12.07
C ASP A 186 -17.96 -26.14 -13.26
N GLU A 187 -17.51 -25.43 -14.30
CA GLU A 187 -16.99 -26.01 -15.54
C GLU A 187 -15.66 -26.76 -15.35
N ARG A 188 -15.04 -26.64 -14.18
CA ARG A 188 -13.86 -27.45 -13.82
C ARG A 188 -14.22 -28.87 -13.42
N THR A 189 -15.49 -29.11 -13.12
CA THR A 189 -16.01 -30.46 -12.90
C THR A 189 -16.53 -30.95 -14.26
N PRO A 190 -15.99 -32.03 -14.83
CA PRO A 190 -16.56 -32.63 -16.03
C PRO A 190 -18.05 -32.91 -15.81
N ALA A 191 -18.88 -32.70 -16.82
CA ALA A 191 -20.28 -33.11 -16.75
C ALA A 191 -20.35 -34.63 -16.50
N GLU A 192 -21.16 -35.04 -15.53
CA GLU A 192 -21.44 -36.46 -15.24
C GLU A 192 -22.05 -37.19 -16.43
#